data_AF-A0A950Z4M5-F1
#
_entry.id   AF-A0A950Z4M5-F1
#
_cell.length_a   1.000
_cell.length_b   1.000
_cell.length_c   1.000
_cell.angle_alpha   90.00
_cell.angle_beta   90.00
_cell.angle_gamma   90.00
#
_symmetry.space_group_name_H-M   'P 1'
#
loop_
_entity.id
_entity.type
_entity.pdbx_description
1 polymer ?
#
loop_
_entity_poly.entity_id
_entity_poly.type
_entity_poly.pdbx_seq_one_letter_code
_entity_poly.pdbx_strand_id
1 'polypeptide(L)'
;MTRYSAEDLDRCREVIDEIDLKLLQLLNERTNVVEEIGRIKQELKLAIYEPKREEQVFANVTGHNGGPLSDRAVKRIFERIIDEMRTVQKDKMFEDSRG
;
A
#
# COMPACT_ATOMS: atom_id res chain seq x y z
N MET A 1 19.57 -25.79 28.18
CA MET A 1 19.77 -25.69 26.72
C MET A 1 18.70 -24.75 26.19
N THR A 2 19.08 -23.78 25.37
CA THR A 2 18.11 -22.82 24.79
C THR A 2 17.26 -23.53 23.74
N ARG A 3 15.98 -23.15 23.68
CA ARG A 3 14.99 -23.68 22.72
C ARG A 3 15.27 -23.29 21.27
N TYR A 4 16.15 -22.32 21.05
CA TYR A 4 16.45 -21.73 19.75
C TYR A 4 17.95 -21.55 19.56
N SER A 5 18.41 -21.62 18.31
CA SER A 5 19.76 -21.34 17.85
C SER A 5 19.84 -20.05 17.01
N ALA A 6 21.05 -19.61 16.68
CA ALA A 6 21.24 -18.50 15.74
C ALA A 6 20.69 -18.85 14.33
N GLU A 7 20.83 -20.10 13.91
CA GLU A 7 20.31 -20.60 12.64
C GLU A 7 18.77 -20.54 12.57
N ASP A 8 18.06 -20.69 13.70
CA ASP A 8 16.61 -20.49 13.75
C ASP A 8 16.21 -19.04 13.46
N LEU A 9 16.99 -18.08 13.95
CA LEU A 9 16.76 -16.67 13.70
C LEU A 9 16.99 -16.32 12.23
N ASP A 10 18.06 -16.85 11.64
CA ASP A 10 18.40 -16.57 10.24
C ASP A 10 17.34 -17.15 9.30
N ARG A 11 16.83 -18.35 9.57
CA ARG A 11 15.68 -18.91 8.83
C ARG A 11 14.42 -18.04 8.92
N CYS A 12 14.14 -17.47 10.09
CA CYS A 12 13.01 -16.53 10.22
C CYS A 12 13.21 -15.26 9.38
N ARG A 13 14.45 -14.77 9.26
CA ARG A 13 14.78 -13.59 8.43
C ARG A 13 14.61 -13.88 6.94
N GLU A 14 15.06 -15.04 6.48
CA GLU A 14 14.85 -15.46 5.08
C GLU A 14 13.35 -15.49 4.73
N VAL A 15 12.52 -16.02 5.64
CA VAL A 15 11.06 -16.01 5.45
C VAL A 15 10.49 -14.59 5.43
N ILE A 16 11.00 -13.67 6.26
CA ILE A 16 10.60 -12.26 6.23
C ILE A 16 10.97 -11.62 4.89
N ASP A 17 12.19 -11.84 4.39
CA ASP A 17 12.64 -11.28 3.12
C ASP A 17 11.75 -11.75 1.96
N GLU A 18 11.35 -13.02 1.94
CA GLU A 18 10.40 -13.55 0.95
C GLU A 18 9.02 -12.90 1.04
N ILE A 19 8.53 -12.63 2.26
CA ILE A 19 7.25 -11.94 2.48
C ILE A 19 7.35 -10.50 2.01
N ASP A 20 8.45 -9.81 2.30
CA ASP A 20 8.68 -8.43 1.93
C ASP A 20 8.70 -8.26 0.39
N LEU A 21 9.31 -9.21 -0.33
CA LEU A 21 9.26 -9.23 -1.80
C LEU A 21 7.83 -9.39 -2.34
N LYS A 22 6.99 -10.22 -1.68
CA LYS A 22 5.57 -10.36 -2.05
C LYS A 22 4.78 -9.08 -1.77
N LEU A 23 5.04 -8.42 -0.64
CA LEU A 23 4.44 -7.13 -0.32
C LEU A 23 4.83 -6.07 -1.35
N LEU A 24 6.10 -6.01 -1.75
CA LEU A 24 6.57 -5.10 -2.79
C LEU A 24 5.86 -5.35 -4.12
N GLN A 25 5.72 -6.61 -4.53
CA GLN A 25 4.99 -6.97 -5.73
C GLN A 25 3.53 -6.48 -5.69
N LEU A 26 2.81 -6.76 -4.58
CA LEU A 26 1.42 -6.33 -4.41
C LEU A 26 1.28 -4.80 -4.40
N LEU A 27 2.25 -4.09 -3.82
CA LEU A 27 2.28 -2.63 -3.85
C LEU A 27 2.48 -2.11 -5.28
N ASN A 28 3.38 -2.70 -6.06
CA ASN A 28 3.57 -2.33 -7.47
C ASN A 28 2.31 -2.58 -8.31
N GLU A 29 1.66 -3.73 -8.13
CA GLU A 29 0.38 -4.04 -8.79
C GLU A 29 -0.69 -3.00 -8.42
N ARG A 30 -0.79 -2.63 -7.15
CA ARG A 30 -1.68 -1.57 -6.68
C ARG A 30 -1.36 -0.22 -7.31
N THR A 31 -0.07 0.14 -7.42
CA THR A 31 0.38 1.38 -8.06
C THR A 31 -0.08 1.44 -9.52
N ASN A 32 0.08 0.38 -10.30
CA ASN A 32 -0.37 0.33 -11.70
C ASN A 32 -1.86 0.65 -11.85
N VAL A 33 -2.70 0.15 -10.94
CA VAL A 33 -4.14 0.46 -10.92
C VAL A 33 -4.38 1.93 -10.55
N VAL A 34 -3.62 2.47 -9.59
CA VAL A 34 -3.70 3.88 -9.17
C VAL A 34 -3.34 4.83 -10.32
N GLU A 35 -2.37 4.46 -11.16
CA GLU A 35 -2.01 5.24 -12.35
C GLU A 35 -3.15 5.30 -13.36
N GLU A 36 -3.82 4.17 -13.62
CA GLU A 36 -5.00 4.13 -14.49
C GLU A 36 -6.13 5.00 -13.94
N ILE A 37 -6.38 4.93 -12.62
CA ILE A 37 -7.34 5.82 -11.95
C ILE A 37 -6.93 7.29 -12.14
N GLY A 38 -5.64 7.60 -12.09
CA GLY A 38 -5.12 8.95 -12.34
C GLY A 38 -5.48 9.47 -13.73
N ARG A 39 -5.25 8.66 -14.77
CA ARG A 39 -5.62 8.98 -16.16
C ARG A 39 -7.12 9.23 -16.31
N ILE A 40 -7.94 8.33 -15.77
CA ILE A 40 -9.41 8.47 -15.78
C ILE A 40 -9.84 9.77 -15.08
N LYS A 41 -9.29 10.07 -13.91
CA LYS A 41 -9.60 11.31 -13.17
C LYS A 41 -9.19 12.56 -13.95
N GLN A 42 -8.05 12.54 -14.63
CA GLN A 42 -7.58 13.65 -15.44
C GLN A 42 -8.53 13.91 -16.63
N GLU A 43 -8.93 12.87 -17.36
CA GLU A 43 -9.91 12.99 -18.46
C GLU A 43 -11.25 13.54 -17.97
N LEU A 44 -11.70 13.09 -16.80
CA LEU A 44 -12.96 13.51 -16.17
C LEU A 44 -12.84 14.83 -15.39
N LYS A 45 -11.66 15.45 -15.33
CA LYS A 45 -11.36 16.67 -14.52
C LYS A 45 -11.75 16.53 -13.04
N LEU A 46 -11.56 15.34 -12.48
CA LEU A 46 -11.83 15.02 -11.08
C LEU A 46 -10.60 15.26 -10.21
N ALA A 47 -10.83 15.54 -8.93
CA ALA A 47 -9.76 15.73 -7.95
C ALA A 47 -9.06 14.40 -7.59
N ILE A 48 -7.76 14.47 -7.34
CA ILE A 48 -6.97 13.33 -6.82
C ILE A 48 -7.43 12.96 -5.41
N TYR A 49 -7.58 13.96 -4.53
CA TYR A 49 -7.89 13.76 -3.12
C TYR A 49 -9.40 13.55 -2.91
N GLU A 50 -9.75 12.36 -2.39
CA GLU A 50 -11.13 11.96 -2.13
C GLU A 50 -11.25 11.32 -0.72
N PRO A 51 -11.47 12.11 0.34
CA PRO A 51 -11.50 11.63 1.73
C PRO A 51 -12.45 10.44 1.94
N LYS A 52 -13.64 10.50 1.33
CA LYS A 52 -14.65 9.43 1.42
C LYS A 52 -14.13 8.11 0.87
N ARG A 53 -13.35 8.15 -0.21
CA ARG A 53 -12.78 6.93 -0.80
C ARG A 53 -11.74 6.31 0.12
N GLU A 54 -10.95 7.12 0.80
CA GLU A 54 -9.92 6.65 1.74
C GLU A 54 -10.55 6.05 2.98
N GLU A 55 -11.60 6.68 3.53
CA GLU A 55 -12.40 6.12 4.62
C GLU A 55 -12.96 4.74 4.25
N GLN A 56 -13.44 4.56 3.02
CA GLN A 56 -13.88 3.25 2.53
C GLN A 56 -12.74 2.23 2.46
N VAL A 57 -11.54 2.64 2.05
CA VAL A 57 -10.37 1.75 2.05
C VAL A 57 -10.04 1.33 3.48
N PHE A 58 -10.00 2.27 4.43
CA PHE A 58 -9.73 1.97 5.84
C PHE A 58 -10.79 1.03 6.43
N ALA A 59 -12.08 1.32 6.23
CA ALA A 59 -13.16 0.47 6.70
C ALA A 59 -13.07 -0.94 6.11
N ASN A 60 -12.72 -1.06 4.82
CA ASN A 60 -12.55 -2.35 4.17
C ASN A 60 -11.40 -3.17 4.81
N VAL A 61 -10.22 -2.57 5.00
CA VAL A 61 -9.07 -3.33 5.51
C VAL A 61 -9.17 -3.66 6.99
N THR A 62 -9.80 -2.79 7.80
CA THR A 62 -10.06 -3.11 9.21
C THR A 62 -11.21 -4.10 9.37
N GLY A 63 -12.25 -4.02 8.53
CA GLY A 63 -13.38 -4.96 8.56
C GLY A 63 -13.01 -6.39 8.16
N HIS A 64 -11.91 -6.58 7.43
CA HIS A 64 -11.40 -7.89 7.02
C HIS A 64 -10.11 -8.30 7.77
N ASN A 65 -9.75 -7.60 8.85
CA ASN A 65 -8.56 -7.91 9.61
C ASN A 65 -8.77 -9.12 10.54
N GLY A 66 -8.41 -10.32 10.06
CA GLY A 66 -8.34 -11.55 10.88
C GLY A 66 -6.95 -11.86 11.42
N GLY A 67 -5.99 -10.95 11.26
CA GLY A 67 -4.58 -11.16 11.55
C GLY A 67 -4.17 -10.74 12.97
N PRO A 68 -2.91 -10.98 13.35
CA PRO A 68 -2.39 -10.63 14.67
C PRO A 68 -2.16 -9.13 14.88
N LEU A 69 -2.24 -8.31 13.82
CA LEU A 69 -2.15 -6.86 13.92
C LEU A 69 -3.46 -6.28 14.44
N SER A 70 -3.39 -5.30 15.33
CA SER A 70 -4.58 -4.50 15.70
C SER A 70 -5.10 -3.70 14.50
N ASP A 71 -6.41 -3.43 14.45
CA ASP A 71 -7.03 -2.60 13.41
C ASP A 71 -6.37 -1.21 13.32
N ARG A 72 -5.95 -0.66 14.46
CA ARG A 72 -5.23 0.62 14.51
C ARG A 72 -3.87 0.53 13.83
N ALA A 73 -3.18 -0.60 13.90
CA ALA A 73 -1.91 -0.82 13.21
C ALA A 73 -2.13 -0.98 11.70
N VAL A 74 -3.11 -1.79 11.31
CA VAL A 74 -3.51 -1.95 9.90
C VAL A 74 -3.86 -0.60 9.28
N LYS A 75 -4.69 0.21 9.96
CA LYS A 75 -5.06 1.54 9.47
C LYS A 75 -3.84 2.43 9.22
N ARG A 76 -2.88 2.50 10.15
CA ARG A 76 -1.66 3.32 9.99
C ARG A 76 -0.80 2.88 8.80
N ILE A 77 -0.71 1.58 8.54
CA ILE A 77 0.01 1.07 7.37
C ILE A 77 -0.69 1.54 6.10
N PHE A 78 -2.01 1.40 6.03
CA PHE A 78 -2.78 1.82 4.85
C PHE A 78 -2.81 3.34 4.66
N GLU A 79 -2.73 4.14 5.71
CA GLU A 79 -2.52 5.60 5.60
C GLU A 79 -1.24 5.90 4.82
N ARG A 80 -0.13 5.24 5.14
CA ARG A 80 1.14 5.41 4.41
C ARG A 80 1.09 4.91 2.97
N ILE A 81 0.46 3.77 2.74
CA ILE A 81 0.25 3.28 1.38
C ILE A 81 -0.55 4.30 0.56
N ILE A 82 -1.64 4.84 1.10
CA ILE A 82 -2.46 5.85 0.40
C ILE A 82 -1.68 7.14 0.17
N ASP A 83 -0.90 7.60 1.15
CA ASP A 83 -0.07 8.80 1.02
C ASP A 83 0.86 8.70 -0.19
N GLU A 84 1.60 7.59 -0.33
CA GLU A 84 2.50 7.37 -1.49
C GLU A 84 1.74 7.30 -2.82
N MET A 85 0.53 6.74 -2.81
CA MET A 85 -0.27 6.58 -4.02
C MET A 85 -0.82 7.92 -4.52
N ARG A 86 -1.10 8.86 -3.61
CA ARG A 86 -1.41 10.24 -3.99
C ARG A 86 -0.19 10.94 -4.59
N THR A 87 1.01 10.67 -4.08
CA THR A 87 2.27 11.23 -4.63
C THR A 87 2.45 10.76 -6.08
N VAL A 88 2.33 9.45 -6.34
CA VAL A 88 2.41 8.90 -7.70
C VAL A 88 1.40 9.55 -8.66
N GLN A 89 0.15 9.73 -8.23
CA GLN A 89 -0.87 10.38 -9.06
C GLN A 89 -0.55 11.84 -9.36
N LYS A 90 0.01 12.57 -8.40
CA LYS A 90 0.41 13.97 -8.59
C LYS A 90 1.56 14.07 -9.58
N ASP A 91 2.62 13.28 -9.38
CA ASP A 91 3.83 13.35 -10.19
C ASP A 91 3.54 13.09 -11.68
N LYS A 92 2.70 12.08 -11.97
CA LYS A 92 2.29 11.78 -13.36
C LYS A 92 1.44 12.88 -13.99
N MET A 93 0.50 13.47 -13.24
CA MET A 93 -0.27 14.61 -13.75
C MET A 93 0.63 15.81 -14.10
N PHE A 94 1.73 16.01 -13.36
CA PHE A 94 2.72 17.06 -13.67
C PHE A 94 3.62 16.72 -14.86
N GLU A 95 3.85 15.45 -15.17
CA GLU A 95 4.60 15.01 -16.36
C GLU A 95 3.76 15.17 -17.63
N ASP A 96 2.50 14.71 -17.61
CA ASP A 96 1.59 14.79 -18.77
C ASP A 96 1.21 16.23 -19.13
N SER A 97 1.27 17.17 -18.19
CA SER A 97 1.02 18.60 -18.44
C SER A 97 2.20 19.32 -19.13
N ARG A 98 3.36 18.66 -19.28
CA ARG A 98 4.58 19.21 -19.90
C ARG A 98 4.83 18.68 -21.33
N GLY A 99 4.04 17.71 -21.79
CA GLY A 99 4.06 17.19 -23.17
C GLY A 99 2.98 17.85 -24.02
#